data_AF-V5H213-F1
#
_entry.id   AF-V5H213-F1
#
_cell.length_a   1.000
_cell.length_b   1.000
_cell.length_c   1.000
_cell.angle_alpha   90.00
_cell.angle_beta   90.00
_cell.angle_gamma   90.00
#
_symmetry.space_group_name_H-M   'P 1'
#
loop_
_entity.id
_entity.type
_entity.pdbx_description
1 polymer ?
#
loop_
_entity_poly.entity_id
_entity_poly.type
_entity_poly.pdbx_seq_one_letter_code
_entity_poly.pdbx_strand_id
1 'polypeptide(L)'
;MIGNIVKNSVLGIAYLGAVCHLSLRAALAEDHAYTFSTVGVTAHELAHALGSVHDGDQPIYATVGKRVSGCSARDEYTMAPVAGGKNFGKFSICSLNQLSSFAGTLSQRRFNISVSIPYKMPAKPIPGKDWNPFPGRALDKTFYCKSLYPKSWRVTARDHINYTPRCKLLCCPLTYGRCFAHDMVDGMTCGYQKVCMRHRCASTGEHPVSPTRRATTATTTRWIRRYYS
;
A
#
# COMPACT_ATOMS: atom_id res chain seq x y z
N MET A 1 -12.72 -26.01 10.68
CA MET A 1 -12.54 -25.13 11.84
C MET A 1 -12.43 -26.01 13.09
N ILE A 2 -11.24 -26.12 13.66
CA ILE A 2 -10.98 -26.63 15.01
C ILE A 2 -9.90 -25.70 15.58
N GLY A 3 -10.11 -25.18 16.79
CA GLY A 3 -9.06 -24.53 17.56
C GLY A 3 -9.29 -23.05 17.85
N ASN A 4 -9.41 -22.74 19.14
CA ASN A 4 -9.57 -21.43 19.77
C ASN A 4 -8.35 -20.49 19.61
N ILE A 5 -7.81 -20.38 18.39
CA ILE A 5 -6.74 -19.44 18.04
C ILE A 5 -7.21 -18.60 16.88
N VAL A 6 -7.63 -17.36 17.17
CA VAL A 6 -7.77 -16.34 16.12
C VAL A 6 -6.35 -15.96 15.70
N LYS A 7 -5.86 -16.55 14.60
CA LYS A 7 -4.62 -16.12 13.96
C LYS A 7 -4.88 -14.76 13.31
N ASN A 8 -4.59 -13.67 14.01
CA ASN A 8 -4.75 -12.31 13.50
C ASN A 8 -3.58 -11.90 12.56
N SER A 9 -3.12 -12.81 11.71
CA SER A 9 -1.98 -12.59 10.81
C SER A 9 -2.37 -11.93 9.49
N VAL A 10 -3.66 -11.62 9.30
CA VAL A 10 -4.22 -11.09 8.06
C VAL A 10 -4.75 -9.69 8.35
N LEU A 11 -4.14 -8.67 7.74
CA LEU A 11 -4.55 -7.27 7.89
C LEU A 11 -5.62 -6.84 6.88
N GLY A 12 -5.84 -7.66 5.85
CA GLY A 12 -6.78 -7.39 4.78
C GLY A 12 -7.02 -8.61 3.90
N ILE A 13 -8.06 -8.54 3.07
CA ILE A 13 -8.45 -9.59 2.13
C ILE A 13 -9.08 -8.98 0.88
N ALA A 14 -8.75 -9.52 -0.28
CA ALA A 14 -9.42 -9.23 -1.54
C ALA A 14 -9.53 -10.47 -2.42
N TYR A 15 -10.55 -10.47 -3.29
CA TYR A 15 -10.60 -11.43 -4.38
C TYR A 15 -9.63 -11.01 -5.49
N LEU A 16 -8.77 -11.92 -5.91
CA LEU A 16 -7.80 -11.67 -6.97
C LEU A 16 -8.50 -11.39 -8.31
N GLY A 17 -8.11 -10.30 -8.98
CA GLY A 17 -8.62 -9.96 -10.33
C GLY A 17 -10.13 -9.68 -10.37
N ALA A 18 -10.72 -9.25 -9.25
CA ALA A 18 -12.16 -9.17 -9.11
C ALA A 18 -12.75 -7.76 -9.22
N VAL A 19 -11.95 -6.72 -9.53
CA VAL A 19 -12.43 -5.31 -9.57
C VAL A 19 -13.69 -5.10 -10.42
N CYS A 20 -13.88 -5.92 -11.45
CA CYS A 20 -15.02 -5.90 -12.37
C CYS A 20 -15.92 -7.14 -12.26
N HIS A 21 -15.65 -8.04 -11.34
CA HIS A 21 -16.50 -9.21 -11.14
C HIS A 21 -17.86 -8.79 -10.56
N LEU A 22 -18.95 -9.40 -11.02
CA LEU A 22 -20.30 -8.96 -10.62
C LEU A 22 -20.55 -9.16 -9.12
N SER A 23 -20.10 -10.29 -8.57
CA SER A 23 -20.37 -10.68 -7.18
C SER A 23 -19.16 -10.67 -6.25
N LEU A 24 -17.95 -10.41 -6.77
CA LEU A 24 -16.69 -10.58 -6.01
C LEU A 24 -15.85 -9.29 -5.95
N ARG A 25 -16.37 -8.16 -6.43
CA ARG A 25 -15.70 -6.85 -6.42
C ARG A 25 -15.60 -6.23 -5.02
N ALA A 26 -14.90 -6.90 -4.13
CA ALA A 26 -14.72 -6.53 -2.74
C ALA A 26 -13.27 -6.70 -2.29
N ALA A 27 -12.82 -5.76 -1.47
CA ALA A 27 -11.56 -5.77 -0.75
C ALA A 27 -11.81 -5.15 0.63
N LEU A 28 -11.16 -5.67 1.66
CA LEU A 28 -11.33 -5.26 3.06
C LEU A 28 -9.95 -5.11 3.70
N ALA A 29 -9.75 -4.06 4.50
CA ALA A 29 -8.57 -3.85 5.32
C ALA A 29 -9.02 -3.49 6.76
N GLU A 30 -8.38 -4.07 7.77
CA GLU A 30 -8.68 -3.82 9.17
C GLU A 30 -7.99 -2.54 9.64
N ASP A 31 -8.78 -1.55 10.06
CA ASP A 31 -8.28 -0.25 10.53
C ASP A 31 -8.36 -0.08 12.04
N HIS A 32 -7.41 0.71 12.55
CA HIS A 32 -7.53 1.34 13.86
C HIS A 32 -7.88 2.81 13.65
N ALA A 33 -9.05 3.22 14.16
CA ALA A 33 -9.55 4.58 14.01
C ALA A 33 -8.48 5.64 14.39
N TYR A 34 -8.41 6.72 13.61
CA TYR A 34 -7.44 7.81 13.77
C TYR A 34 -5.98 7.42 13.59
N THR A 35 -5.68 6.29 12.97
CA THR A 35 -4.29 5.88 12.72
C THR A 35 -3.93 5.86 11.24
N PHE A 36 -4.92 5.82 10.34
CA PHE A 36 -4.69 5.65 8.90
C PHE A 36 -3.74 4.49 8.57
N SER A 37 -3.63 3.51 9.48
CA SER A 37 -2.68 2.39 9.39
C SER A 37 -3.02 1.47 8.23
N THR A 38 -4.27 1.49 7.78
CA THR A 38 -4.75 0.73 6.63
C THR A 38 -4.36 1.27 5.27
N VAL A 39 -3.82 2.49 5.12
CA VAL A 39 -3.60 3.05 3.77
C VAL A 39 -2.71 2.15 2.91
N GLY A 40 -1.63 1.61 3.49
CA GLY A 40 -0.75 0.67 2.79
C GLY A 40 -1.41 -0.69 2.52
N VAL A 41 -2.18 -1.21 3.47
CA VAL A 41 -2.90 -2.48 3.34
C VAL A 41 -4.02 -2.37 2.31
N THR A 42 -4.82 -1.32 2.33
CA THR A 42 -5.83 -1.04 1.31
C THR A 42 -5.22 -0.97 -0.09
N ALA A 43 -4.03 -0.38 -0.25
CA ALA A 43 -3.32 -0.38 -1.53
C ALA A 43 -2.90 -1.81 -1.95
N HIS A 44 -2.46 -2.64 -1.01
CA HIS A 44 -2.15 -4.06 -1.22
C HIS A 44 -3.39 -4.85 -1.67
N GLU A 45 -4.50 -4.73 -0.95
CA GLU A 45 -5.74 -5.45 -1.26
C GLU A 45 -6.36 -4.98 -2.59
N LEU A 46 -6.29 -3.69 -2.88
CA LEU A 46 -6.73 -3.17 -4.18
C LEU A 46 -5.86 -3.70 -5.32
N ALA A 47 -4.56 -3.88 -5.10
CA ALA A 47 -3.67 -4.47 -6.10
C ALA A 47 -3.97 -5.96 -6.35
N HIS A 48 -4.37 -6.73 -5.32
CA HIS A 48 -4.97 -8.06 -5.52
C HIS A 48 -6.25 -7.98 -6.36
N ALA A 49 -7.18 -7.08 -6.03
CA ALA A 49 -8.40 -6.90 -6.82
C ALA A 49 -8.12 -6.52 -8.29
N LEU A 50 -6.97 -5.89 -8.56
CA LEU A 50 -6.45 -5.55 -9.88
C LEU A 50 -5.51 -6.62 -10.48
N GLY A 51 -5.45 -7.82 -9.91
CA GLY A 51 -4.80 -8.98 -10.51
C GLY A 51 -3.31 -9.16 -10.20
N SER A 52 -2.74 -8.45 -9.23
CA SER A 52 -1.40 -8.78 -8.73
C SER A 52 -1.48 -9.88 -7.69
N VAL A 53 -0.68 -10.94 -7.83
CA VAL A 53 -0.36 -11.79 -6.67
C VAL A 53 0.72 -11.14 -5.80
N HIS A 54 1.10 -11.80 -4.70
CA HIS A 54 2.23 -11.35 -3.90
C HIS A 54 3.55 -11.35 -4.69
N ASP A 55 4.46 -10.46 -4.35
CA ASP A 55 5.85 -10.54 -4.82
C ASP A 55 6.46 -11.84 -4.27
N GLY A 56 7.01 -12.67 -5.16
CA GLY A 56 7.56 -13.99 -4.85
C GLY A 56 6.68 -15.13 -5.35
N ASP A 57 5.40 -14.86 -5.60
CA ASP A 57 4.45 -15.86 -6.12
C ASP A 57 4.48 -15.93 -7.65
N GLN A 58 3.99 -17.07 -8.17
CA GLN A 58 3.83 -17.27 -9.60
C GLN A 58 2.70 -16.36 -10.13
N PRO A 59 2.96 -15.52 -11.14
CA PRO A 59 1.95 -14.62 -11.70
C PRO A 59 0.80 -15.37 -12.38
N ILE A 60 -0.43 -14.87 -12.20
CA ILE A 60 -1.64 -15.43 -12.83
C ILE A 60 -2.03 -14.66 -14.10
N TYR A 61 -1.89 -13.33 -14.09
CA TYR A 61 -2.15 -12.49 -15.27
C TYR A 61 -0.84 -12.04 -15.90
N ALA A 62 -0.50 -12.61 -17.04
CA ALA A 62 0.69 -12.25 -17.82
C ALA A 62 0.30 -11.81 -19.23
N THR A 63 0.75 -10.62 -19.66
CA THR A 63 0.63 -10.23 -21.07
C THR A 63 1.65 -10.98 -21.91
N VAL A 64 1.26 -11.41 -23.11
CA VAL A 64 2.20 -11.93 -24.13
C VAL A 64 3.29 -10.89 -24.39
N GLY A 65 4.56 -11.29 -24.26
CA GLY A 65 5.73 -10.42 -24.47
C GLY A 65 6.29 -9.76 -23.21
N LYS A 66 5.61 -9.85 -22.05
CA LYS A 66 6.19 -9.48 -20.75
C LYS A 66 6.64 -10.73 -20.02
N ARG A 67 7.94 -10.89 -19.77
CA ARG A 67 8.41 -11.85 -18.77
C ARG A 67 7.89 -11.39 -17.41
N VAL A 68 6.92 -12.10 -16.86
CA VAL A 68 6.55 -11.91 -15.45
C VAL A 68 7.38 -12.91 -14.65
N SER A 69 8.67 -12.61 -14.48
CA SER A 69 9.48 -13.26 -13.45
C SER A 69 9.02 -12.73 -12.09
N GLY A 70 8.89 -13.58 -11.08
CA GLY A 70 8.54 -13.14 -9.73
C GLY A 70 9.61 -12.21 -9.16
N CYS A 71 9.22 -11.01 -8.73
CA CYS A 71 10.08 -10.17 -7.87
C CYS A 71 10.26 -10.88 -6.53
N SER A 72 11.35 -10.61 -5.79
CA SER A 72 11.53 -11.27 -4.49
C SER A 72 10.61 -10.68 -3.43
N ALA A 73 9.94 -11.53 -2.64
CA ALA A 73 9.27 -11.11 -1.41
C ALA A 73 10.20 -10.34 -0.45
N ARG A 74 11.51 -10.67 -0.47
CA ARG A 74 12.54 -10.04 0.38
C ARG A 74 12.85 -8.59 0.00
N ASP A 75 12.38 -8.16 -1.15
CA ASP A 75 12.47 -6.75 -1.54
C ASP A 75 11.41 -5.89 -0.85
N GLU A 76 10.44 -6.50 -0.17
CA GLU A 76 9.60 -5.83 0.83
C GLU A 76 8.77 -4.66 0.24
N TYR A 77 8.36 -4.78 -1.03
CA TYR A 77 7.45 -3.85 -1.72
C TYR A 77 6.00 -4.02 -1.23
N THR A 78 5.08 -3.16 -1.67
CA THR A 78 3.66 -3.17 -1.25
C THR A 78 3.02 -4.56 -1.36
N MET A 79 3.37 -5.35 -2.38
CA MET A 79 2.81 -6.70 -2.58
C MET A 79 3.62 -7.82 -1.92
N ALA A 80 4.59 -7.52 -1.05
CA ALA A 80 5.22 -8.57 -0.24
C ALA A 80 4.17 -9.26 0.65
N PRO A 81 4.26 -10.58 0.91
CA PRO A 81 3.33 -11.30 1.78
C PRO A 81 3.30 -10.79 3.24
N VAL A 82 4.36 -10.09 3.67
CA VAL A 82 4.50 -9.49 5.00
C VAL A 82 4.51 -7.97 4.86
N ALA A 83 3.55 -7.31 5.51
CA ALA A 83 3.38 -5.86 5.46
C ALA A 83 4.47 -5.09 6.24
N GLY A 84 4.59 -3.80 5.96
CA GLY A 84 5.46 -2.89 6.73
C GLY A 84 6.97 -3.01 6.41
N GLY A 85 7.32 -3.64 5.29
CA GLY A 85 8.68 -3.74 4.78
C GLY A 85 9.28 -2.41 4.26
N LYS A 86 10.56 -2.41 3.84
CA LYS A 86 11.36 -1.20 3.52
C LYS A 86 10.83 -0.43 2.31
N ASN A 87 10.16 -1.14 1.40
CA ASN A 87 9.61 -0.61 0.18
C ASN A 87 8.08 -0.63 0.19
N PHE A 88 7.44 -0.80 1.36
CA PHE A 88 5.99 -1.01 1.47
C PHE A 88 5.15 0.14 0.90
N GLY A 89 5.71 1.36 0.80
CA GLY A 89 5.10 2.50 0.12
C GLY A 89 5.21 2.51 -1.41
N LYS A 90 5.71 1.44 -2.05
CA LYS A 90 5.92 1.34 -3.50
C LYS A 90 5.53 -0.05 -4.01
N PHE A 91 4.93 -0.10 -5.20
CA PHE A 91 4.78 -1.35 -5.94
C PHE A 91 6.09 -1.77 -6.61
N SER A 92 6.34 -3.08 -6.69
CA SER A 92 7.43 -3.63 -7.50
C SER A 92 7.11 -3.48 -8.99
N ILE A 93 8.11 -3.59 -9.85
CA ILE A 93 7.88 -3.62 -11.30
C ILE A 93 7.04 -4.84 -11.72
N CYS A 94 7.15 -5.94 -10.97
CA CYS A 94 6.38 -7.15 -11.22
C CYS A 94 4.91 -6.95 -10.90
N SER A 95 4.59 -6.36 -9.74
CA SER A 95 3.20 -6.01 -9.41
C SER A 95 2.62 -5.07 -10.46
N LEU A 96 3.34 -3.99 -10.82
CA LEU A 96 2.89 -3.03 -11.84
C LEU A 96 2.62 -3.69 -13.21
N ASN A 97 3.44 -4.66 -13.61
CA ASN A 97 3.23 -5.42 -14.84
C ASN A 97 2.01 -6.32 -14.78
N GLN A 98 1.73 -6.95 -13.63
CA GLN A 98 0.52 -7.76 -13.43
C GLN A 98 -0.74 -6.90 -13.44
N LEU A 99 -0.75 -5.77 -12.72
CA LEU A 99 -1.83 -4.78 -12.75
C LEU A 99 -2.14 -4.36 -14.19
N SER A 100 -1.09 -4.01 -14.94
CA SER A 100 -1.21 -3.62 -16.35
C SER A 100 -1.72 -4.76 -17.24
N SER A 101 -1.34 -6.01 -16.96
CA SER A 101 -1.76 -7.18 -17.73
C SER A 101 -3.24 -7.45 -17.50
N PHE A 102 -3.68 -7.48 -16.24
CA PHE A 102 -5.07 -7.69 -15.88
C PHE A 102 -5.96 -6.57 -16.42
N ALA A 103 -5.57 -5.30 -16.24
CA ALA A 103 -6.32 -4.17 -16.80
C ALA A 103 -6.51 -4.29 -18.31
N GLY A 104 -5.52 -4.82 -19.04
CA GLY A 104 -5.61 -5.08 -20.48
C GLY A 104 -6.61 -6.17 -20.88
N THR A 105 -7.01 -7.05 -19.95
CA THR A 105 -8.06 -8.07 -20.19
C THR A 105 -9.48 -7.52 -20.04
N LEU A 106 -9.63 -6.35 -19.42
CA LEU A 106 -10.94 -5.74 -19.20
C LEU A 106 -11.41 -5.00 -20.45
N SER A 107 -12.71 -5.12 -20.76
CA SER A 107 -13.29 -4.35 -21.86
C SER A 107 -13.33 -2.86 -21.53
N GLN A 108 -13.23 -2.00 -22.55
CA GLN A 108 -13.17 -0.55 -22.36
C GLN A 108 -14.39 0.01 -21.61
N ARG A 109 -15.56 -0.62 -21.77
CA ARG A 109 -16.79 -0.29 -21.02
C ARG A 109 -16.60 -0.34 -19.49
N ARG A 110 -15.66 -1.14 -18.99
CA ARG A 110 -15.36 -1.26 -17.55
C ARG A 110 -14.64 -0.05 -16.98
N PHE A 111 -14.05 0.80 -17.82
CA PHE A 111 -13.38 2.03 -17.43
C PHE A 111 -14.27 3.27 -17.60
N ASN A 112 -15.46 3.11 -18.16
CA ASN A 112 -16.38 4.22 -18.37
C ASN A 112 -16.91 4.71 -17.01
N ILE A 113 -16.76 6.01 -16.76
CA ILE A 113 -17.28 6.67 -15.57
C ILE A 113 -18.78 6.89 -15.77
N SER A 114 -19.61 6.22 -14.98
CA SER A 114 -21.08 6.29 -15.05
C SER A 114 -21.71 7.27 -14.04
N VAL A 115 -20.90 8.06 -13.33
CA VAL A 115 -21.40 9.06 -12.37
C VAL A 115 -21.69 10.39 -13.06
N SER A 116 -22.88 10.94 -12.82
CA SER A 116 -23.38 12.20 -13.40
C SER A 116 -22.69 13.44 -12.82
N ILE A 117 -22.13 13.35 -11.61
CA ILE A 117 -21.35 14.40 -10.98
C ILE A 117 -19.98 13.82 -10.62
N PRO A 118 -18.91 14.12 -11.39
CA PRO A 118 -17.58 13.69 -11.01
C PRO A 118 -17.18 14.41 -9.71
N TYR A 119 -16.91 13.63 -8.65
CA TYR A 119 -16.30 14.18 -7.45
C TYR A 119 -14.93 14.74 -7.82
N LYS A 120 -14.79 16.08 -7.81
CA LYS A 120 -13.49 16.72 -7.96
C LYS A 120 -12.73 16.49 -6.67
N MET A 121 -11.76 15.58 -6.72
CA MET A 121 -10.77 15.46 -5.66
C MET A 121 -10.15 16.85 -5.44
N PRO A 122 -10.11 17.37 -4.20
CA PRO A 122 -9.35 18.58 -3.92
C PRO A 122 -7.90 18.40 -4.38
N ALA A 123 -7.22 19.51 -4.70
CA ALA A 123 -5.81 19.47 -5.08
C ALA A 123 -5.04 18.63 -4.07
N LYS A 124 -4.22 17.68 -4.57
CA LYS A 124 -3.52 16.74 -3.71
C LYS A 124 -2.69 17.53 -2.70
N PRO A 125 -3.01 17.46 -1.40
CA PRO A 125 -2.38 18.30 -0.42
C PRO A 125 -0.93 17.84 -0.25
N ILE A 126 0.00 18.78 -0.06
CA ILE A 126 1.42 18.47 0.09
C ILE A 126 1.63 17.93 1.52
N PRO A 127 2.08 16.67 1.71
CA PRO A 127 2.41 16.13 3.02
C PRO A 127 3.39 17.04 3.78
N GLY A 128 3.00 17.43 5.00
CA GLY A 128 3.80 18.32 5.84
C GLY A 128 3.66 19.81 5.54
N LYS A 129 2.82 20.22 4.57
CA LYS A 129 2.45 21.62 4.32
C LYS A 129 0.93 21.82 4.44
N ASP A 130 0.17 21.24 3.51
CA ASP A 130 -1.29 21.39 3.43
C ASP A 130 -2.03 20.10 3.84
N TRP A 131 -1.31 18.96 3.88
CA TRP A 131 -1.81 17.71 4.43
C TRP A 131 -1.27 17.53 5.83
N ASN A 132 -2.14 17.77 6.80
CA ASN A 132 -1.91 17.43 8.18
C ASN A 132 -3.04 16.51 8.64
N PRO A 133 -2.84 15.17 8.73
CA PRO A 133 -3.89 14.27 9.20
C PRO A 133 -4.35 14.57 10.63
N PHE A 134 -3.55 15.34 11.38
CA PHE A 134 -3.90 15.84 12.70
C PHE A 134 -3.51 17.32 12.82
N PRO A 135 -4.33 18.27 12.33
CA PRO A 135 -4.06 19.70 12.48
C PRO A 135 -3.77 20.05 13.95
N GLY A 136 -2.62 20.67 14.22
CA GLY A 136 -2.13 20.95 15.58
C GLY A 136 -1.64 19.74 16.40
N ARG A 137 -1.69 18.52 15.84
CA ARG A 137 -1.47 17.24 16.53
C ARG A 137 -0.62 16.21 15.77
N ALA A 138 -0.20 16.42 14.51
CA ALA A 138 0.63 15.44 13.78
C ALA A 138 2.06 15.32 14.33
N LEU A 139 2.44 16.24 15.21
CA LEU A 139 3.63 16.15 16.05
C LEU A 139 3.41 15.25 17.27
N ASP A 140 2.16 14.98 17.65
CA ASP A 140 1.81 14.20 18.82
C ASP A 140 1.78 12.70 18.49
N LYS A 141 2.99 12.15 18.32
CA LYS A 141 3.22 10.71 18.24
C LYS A 141 2.60 9.96 19.42
N THR A 142 2.49 10.61 20.59
CA THR A 142 1.88 10.02 21.78
C THR A 142 0.37 9.90 21.62
N PHE A 143 -0.31 10.90 21.05
CA PHE A 143 -1.72 10.79 20.67
C PHE A 143 -1.94 9.62 19.69
N TYR A 144 -1.12 9.54 18.64
CA TYR A 144 -1.18 8.42 17.68
C TYR A 144 -1.06 7.06 18.38
N CYS A 145 -0.05 6.88 19.25
CA CYS A 145 0.11 5.63 19.99
C CYS A 145 -1.03 5.36 20.99
N LYS A 146 -1.61 6.39 21.62
CA LYS A 146 -2.78 6.23 22.50
C LYS A 146 -3.99 5.71 21.72
N SER A 147 -4.19 6.17 20.48
CA SER A 147 -5.28 5.69 19.61
C SER A 147 -5.12 4.21 19.23
N LEU A 148 -3.89 3.72 19.06
CA LEU A 148 -3.60 2.29 18.83
C LEU A 148 -3.81 1.42 20.07
N TYR A 149 -3.67 2.00 21.28
CA TYR A 149 -3.73 1.27 22.54
C TYR A 149 -4.73 1.91 23.52
N PRO A 150 -6.01 2.03 23.15
CA PRO A 150 -7.01 2.78 23.95
C PRO A 150 -7.29 2.12 25.32
N LYS A 151 -7.04 0.81 25.44
CA LYS A 151 -7.20 0.05 26.70
C LYS A 151 -5.99 0.16 27.64
N SER A 152 -4.90 0.79 27.21
CA SER A 152 -3.70 0.96 28.04
C SER A 152 -3.79 2.27 28.82
N TRP A 153 -3.66 2.21 30.14
CA TRP A 153 -3.81 3.38 31.01
C TRP A 153 -2.71 4.43 30.82
N ARG A 154 -1.52 4.00 30.37
CA ARG A 154 -0.44 4.88 29.93
C ARG A 154 0.18 4.36 28.65
N VAL A 155 0.44 5.27 27.70
CA VAL A 155 1.12 4.97 26.44
C VAL A 155 2.07 6.11 26.13
N THR A 156 3.31 5.77 25.75
CA THR A 156 4.31 6.74 25.28
C THR A 156 4.72 6.40 23.85
N ALA A 157 5.11 7.41 23.08
CA ALA A 157 5.73 7.22 21.78
C ALA A 157 7.23 7.57 21.82
N ARG A 158 8.05 6.83 21.08
CA ARG A 158 9.50 7.04 21.00
C ARG A 158 9.98 6.89 19.56
N ASP A 159 10.85 7.80 19.15
CA ASP A 159 11.64 7.60 17.94
C ASP A 159 12.76 6.59 18.17
N HIS A 160 13.18 5.93 17.10
CA HIS A 160 14.29 4.98 17.14
C HIS A 160 15.09 5.11 15.86
N ILE A 161 16.41 5.24 15.99
CA ILE A 161 17.32 5.57 14.88
C ILE A 161 17.19 4.59 13.69
N ASN A 162 16.92 3.30 13.96
CA ASN A 162 16.75 2.28 12.92
C ASN A 162 15.35 2.25 12.27
N TYR A 163 14.37 2.93 12.86
CA TYR A 163 12.96 2.88 12.45
C TYR A 163 12.50 4.17 11.79
N THR A 164 12.93 5.31 12.32
CA THR A 164 12.55 6.63 11.84
C THR A 164 12.85 6.85 10.34
N PRO A 165 13.98 6.38 9.75
CA PRO A 165 14.23 6.50 8.31
C PRO A 165 13.19 5.79 7.42
N ARG A 166 12.57 4.73 7.96
CA ARG A 166 11.51 3.92 7.33
C ARG A 166 10.12 4.35 7.79
N CYS A 167 10.01 5.53 8.38
CA CYS A 167 8.77 6.06 8.92
C CYS A 167 8.09 5.12 9.90
N LYS A 168 8.87 4.55 10.83
CA LYS A 168 8.35 3.78 11.94
C LYS A 168 8.72 4.42 13.27
N LEU A 169 7.84 4.24 14.26
CA LEU A 169 8.05 4.66 15.64
C LEU A 169 7.75 3.52 16.61
N LEU A 170 8.20 3.65 17.85
CA LEU A 170 7.85 2.74 18.93
C LEU A 170 6.70 3.30 19.75
N CYS A 171 5.61 2.54 19.84
CA CYS A 171 4.55 2.76 20.82
C CYS A 171 4.76 1.85 22.02
N CYS A 172 4.85 2.41 23.22
CA CYS A 172 5.11 1.69 24.47
C CYS A 172 3.90 1.80 25.42
N PRO A 173 2.89 0.95 25.24
CA PRO A 173 1.78 0.84 26.16
C PRO A 173 2.20 0.09 27.44
N LEU A 174 2.01 0.71 28.60
CA LEU A 174 2.48 0.15 29.87
C LEU A 174 1.75 -1.13 30.27
N THR A 175 0.47 -1.27 29.93
CA THR A 175 -0.32 -2.47 30.20
C THR A 175 0.31 -3.75 29.63
N TYR A 176 1.06 -3.63 28.53
CA TYR A 176 1.71 -4.78 27.89
C TYR A 176 3.19 -4.94 28.26
N GLY A 177 3.77 -4.00 29.02
CA GLY A 177 5.16 -4.07 29.47
C GLY A 177 6.23 -4.05 28.38
N ARG A 178 5.87 -3.74 27.12
CA ARG A 178 6.81 -3.72 25.97
C ARG A 178 6.41 -2.68 24.93
N CYS A 179 7.35 -2.35 24.05
CA CYS A 179 7.12 -1.45 22.92
C CYS A 179 6.89 -2.23 21.63
N PHE A 180 6.08 -1.66 20.74
CA PHE A 180 5.76 -2.21 19.43
C PHE A 180 6.06 -1.18 18.35
N ALA A 181 6.64 -1.64 17.24
CA ALA A 181 6.90 -0.78 16.09
C ALA A 181 5.61 -0.59 15.28
N HIS A 182 5.31 0.65 14.93
CA HIS A 182 4.17 1.02 14.09
C HIS A 182 4.60 1.95 12.96
N ASP A 183 3.85 1.94 11.86
CA ASP A 183 4.06 2.83 10.73
C ASP A 183 3.54 4.24 11.05
N MET A 184 4.38 5.25 10.83
CA MET A 184 4.00 6.65 10.88
C MET A 184 3.19 7.03 9.65
N VAL A 185 2.14 7.82 9.87
CA VAL A 185 1.28 8.34 8.80
C VAL A 185 2.02 9.37 7.97
N ASP A 186 1.72 9.43 6.67
CA ASP A 186 2.22 10.49 5.79
C ASP A 186 1.92 11.88 6.38
N GLY A 187 2.96 12.70 6.52
CA GLY A 187 2.93 14.02 7.16
C GLY A 187 3.44 14.05 8.61
N MET A 188 3.55 12.92 9.32
CA MET A 188 4.16 12.88 10.66
C MET A 188 5.65 13.21 10.59
N THR A 189 6.18 13.92 11.59
CA THR A 189 7.60 14.30 11.61
C THR A 189 8.50 13.10 11.89
N CYS A 190 9.56 12.98 11.10
CA CYS A 190 10.57 11.92 11.22
C CYS A 190 11.99 12.48 11.37
N GLY A 191 12.13 13.78 11.52
CA GLY A 191 13.42 14.43 11.73
C GLY A 191 13.30 15.94 11.56
N TYR A 192 14.43 16.64 11.72
CA TYR A 192 14.48 18.08 11.50
C TYR A 192 14.07 18.41 10.06
N GLN A 193 12.99 19.19 9.91
CA GLN A 193 12.39 19.59 8.62
C GLN A 193 12.05 18.40 7.69
N LYS A 194 11.78 17.22 8.27
CA LYS A 194 11.44 16.01 7.52
C LYS A 194 10.14 15.40 8.01
N VAL A 195 9.37 14.89 7.06
CA VAL A 195 8.10 14.22 7.31
C VAL A 195 8.05 12.86 6.61
N CYS A 196 7.12 12.03 7.07
CA CYS A 196 6.85 10.77 6.43
C CYS A 196 6.09 10.94 5.13
N MET A 197 6.58 10.26 4.08
CA MET A 197 5.94 10.20 2.77
C MET A 197 6.20 8.83 2.15
N ARG A 198 5.13 8.06 1.88
CA ARG A 198 5.21 6.72 1.28
C ARG A 198 6.20 5.81 2.03
N HIS A 199 6.09 5.75 3.36
CA HIS A 199 6.96 4.95 4.23
C HIS A 199 8.45 5.35 4.24
N ARG A 200 8.78 6.58 3.80
CA ARG A 200 10.14 7.11 3.87
C ARG A 200 10.18 8.48 4.53
N CYS A 201 11.22 8.69 5.33
CA CYS A 201 11.51 10.01 5.87
C CYS A 201 12.16 10.90 4.80
N ALA A 202 11.50 11.99 4.44
CA ALA A 202 11.90 12.86 3.34
C ALA A 202 11.64 14.34 3.68
N SER A 203 12.33 15.24 2.99
CA SER A 203 12.17 16.68 3.19
C SER A 203 10.77 17.12 2.76
N THR A 204 10.18 18.09 3.44
CA THR A 204 8.84 18.59 3.11
C THR A 204 8.76 19.05 1.65
N GLY A 205 7.81 18.49 0.87
CA GLY A 205 7.64 18.81 -0.55
C GLY A 205 8.45 17.95 -1.53
N GLU A 206 9.42 17.15 -1.05
CA GLU A 206 10.15 16.20 -1.90
C GLU A 206 9.35 14.90 -2.03
N HIS A 207 8.54 14.76 -3.10
CA HIS A 207 7.99 13.46 -3.42
C HIS A 207 9.11 12.48 -3.76
N PRO A 208 9.20 11.29 -3.13
CA PRO A 208 10.13 10.26 -3.57
C PRO A 208 9.84 9.97 -5.05
N VAL A 209 10.81 10.31 -5.91
CA VAL A 209 10.69 10.17 -7.36
C VAL A 209 10.26 8.74 -7.65
N SER A 210 9.07 8.58 -8.23
CA SER A 210 8.68 7.28 -8.80
C SER A 210 9.67 6.97 -9.92
N PRO A 211 10.22 5.75 -10.02
CA PRO A 211 11.03 5.38 -11.16
C PRO A 211 10.27 5.75 -12.43
N THR A 212 10.94 6.38 -13.38
CA THR A 212 10.36 6.72 -14.68
C THR A 212 9.74 5.44 -15.22
N ARG A 213 8.42 5.41 -15.46
CA ARG A 213 7.82 4.34 -16.26
C ARG A 213 8.53 4.43 -17.59
N ARG A 214 9.48 3.54 -17.86
CA ARG A 214 9.97 3.35 -19.23
C ARG A 214 8.74 2.91 -19.99
N ALA A 215 8.17 3.80 -20.78
CA ALA A 215 7.15 3.44 -21.74
C ALA A 215 7.80 2.35 -22.59
N THR A 216 7.36 1.10 -22.41
CA THR A 216 7.68 0.07 -23.38
C THR A 216 7.00 0.53 -24.66
N THR A 217 7.79 1.16 -25.54
CA THR A 217 7.42 1.43 -26.92
C THR A 217 6.86 0.13 -27.46
N ALA A 218 5.60 0.15 -27.91
CA ALA A 218 4.99 -1.02 -28.52
C ALA A 218 5.82 -1.39 -29.75
N THR A 219 6.57 -2.48 -29.67
CA THR A 219 7.15 -3.08 -30.87
C THR A 219 6.01 -3.65 -31.69
N THR A 220 5.90 -3.23 -32.94
CA THR A 220 4.92 -3.70 -33.90
C THR A 220 5.00 -5.22 -34.03
N THR A 221 3.96 -5.92 -33.59
CA THR A 221 3.86 -7.36 -33.75
C THR A 221 3.67 -7.69 -35.22
N ARG A 222 4.65 -8.39 -35.81
CA ARG A 222 4.52 -9.00 -37.13
C ARG A 222 3.57 -10.18 -37.01
N TRP A 223 2.41 -10.10 -37.67
CA TRP A 223 1.42 -11.16 -37.72
C TRP A 223 1.99 -12.41 -38.39
N ILE A 224 2.19 -13.49 -37.64
CA ILE A 224 2.29 -14.83 -38.22
C ILE A 224 0.90 -15.45 -38.08
N ARG A 225 0.15 -15.46 -39.19
CA ARG A 225 -1.07 -16.25 -39.31
C ARG A 225 -0.68 -17.72 -39.22
N ARG A 226 -1.02 -18.39 -38.11
CA ARG A 226 -1.16 -19.85 -38.11
C ARG A 226 -2.59 -20.17 -38.52
N TYR A 227 -2.75 -20.67 -39.74
CA TYR A 227 -3.94 -21.41 -40.15
C TYR A 227 -3.97 -22.71 -39.33
N TYR A 228 -5.09 -22.98 -38.66
CA TYR A 228 -5.39 -24.32 -38.16
C TYR A 228 -6.10 -25.07 -39.28
N SER A 229 -5.55 -26.22 -39.66
CA SER A 229 -6.24 -27.31 -40.36
C SER A 229 -6.92 -28.20 -39.33
#